data_AF-A0ABD4ZN21-F1
#
_entry.id   AF-A0ABD4ZN21-F1
#
_cell.length_a   1.000
_cell.length_b   1.000
_cell.length_c   1.000
_cell.angle_alpha   90.00
_cell.angle_beta   90.00
_cell.angle_gamma   90.00
#
_symmetry.space_group_name_H-M   'P 1'
#
loop_
_entity.id
_entity.type
_entity.pdbx_description
1 polymer ?
#
loop_
_entity_poly.entity_id
_entity_poly.type
_entity_poly.pdbx_seq_one_letter_code
_entity_poly.pdbx_strand_id
1 'polypeptide(L)' 'GRGMPVGQHASGIPTVQVIFTVLHAGGKFGQGGYKSAGGLHGVGASVVNALSSWLEVTVWRDNYEYFMRFEKGGHPV' A
#
# COMPACT_ATOMS: atom_id res chain seq x y z
N GLY A 1 -13.61 5.73 -0.92
CA GLY A 1 -12.54 6.23 0.00
C GLY A 1 -11.64 7.21 -0.72
N ARG A 2 -10.56 7.72 -0.09
CA ARG A 2 -9.62 8.68 -0.73
C ARG A 2 -8.71 8.09 -1.82
N GLY A 3 -8.57 6.76 -1.87
CA GLY A 3 -7.50 6.09 -2.63
C GLY A 3 -6.14 6.19 -1.91
N MET A 4 -5.28 5.19 -2.11
CA MET A 4 -3.89 5.26 -1.64
C MET A 4 -3.13 6.36 -2.40
N PRO A 5 -2.09 6.98 -1.81
CA PRO A 5 -1.19 7.85 -2.58
C PRO A 5 -0.54 7.04 -3.71
N VAL A 6 -0.56 7.58 -4.93
CA VAL A 6 -0.06 6.91 -6.14
C VAL A 6 1.32 7.43 -6.58
N GLY A 7 1.78 8.53 -5.99
CA GLY A 7 3.08 9.12 -6.31
C GLY A 7 4.28 8.36 -5.74
N GLN A 8 5.46 8.80 -6.16
CA GLN A 8 6.75 8.28 -5.69
C GLN A 8 6.92 8.50 -4.17
N HIS A 9 7.30 7.45 -3.45
CA HIS A 9 7.67 7.53 -2.05
C HIS A 9 9.14 7.97 -1.92
N ALA A 10 9.51 8.52 -0.76
CA ALA A 10 10.88 8.95 -0.45
C ALA A 10 11.93 7.81 -0.58
N SER A 11 11.49 6.55 -0.53
CA SER A 11 12.35 5.37 -0.76
C SER A 11 12.65 5.10 -2.24
N GLY A 12 12.12 5.89 -3.17
CA GLY A 12 12.40 5.74 -4.59
C GLY A 12 11.55 4.69 -5.32
N ILE A 13 10.43 4.25 -4.74
CA ILE A 13 9.42 3.39 -5.39
C ILE A 13 8.02 3.97 -5.17
N PRO A 14 7.00 3.60 -5.97
CA PRO A 14 5.63 4.08 -5.78
C PRO A 14 5.11 3.81 -4.36
N THR A 15 4.35 4.76 -3.79
CA THR A 15 3.84 4.62 -2.42
C THR A 15 2.91 3.41 -2.26
N VAL A 16 2.15 3.06 -3.30
CA VAL A 16 1.35 1.82 -3.35
C VAL A 16 2.24 0.60 -3.13
N GLN A 17 3.38 0.51 -3.82
CA GLN A 17 4.31 -0.59 -3.66
C GLN A 17 4.84 -0.67 -2.22
N VAL A 18 5.25 0.47 -1.63
CA VAL A 18 5.71 0.53 -0.23
C VAL A 18 4.69 -0.08 0.73
N ILE A 19 3.40 0.28 0.59
CA ILE A 19 2.33 -0.22 1.46
C ILE A 19 2.20 -1.75 1.39
N PHE A 20 2.45 -2.35 0.23
CA PHE A 20 2.31 -3.80 0.00
C PHE A 20 3.62 -4.59 0.13
N THR A 21 4.79 -3.96 0.20
CA THR A 21 6.09 -4.68 0.24
C THR A 21 6.98 -4.33 1.42
N VAL A 22 6.70 -3.25 2.16
CA VAL A 22 7.51 -2.83 3.31
C VAL A 22 6.72 -3.05 4.60
N LEU A 23 7.31 -3.80 5.54
CA LEU A 23 6.74 -3.97 6.87
C LEU A 23 6.91 -2.67 7.68
N HIS A 24 5.92 -2.38 8.53
CA HIS A 24 5.87 -1.16 9.34
C HIS A 24 5.80 0.14 8.52
N ALA A 25 5.25 0.08 7.31
CA ALA A 25 4.97 1.26 6.49
C ALA A 25 3.47 1.59 6.50
N GLY A 26 3.12 2.85 6.76
CA GLY A 26 1.74 3.30 6.75
C GLY A 26 1.52 4.69 7.33
N GLY A 27 0.35 5.29 7.05
CA GLY A 27 0.01 6.65 7.49
C GLY A 27 -0.70 6.74 8.84
N LYS A 28 -0.73 5.65 9.63
CA LYS A 28 -1.55 5.52 10.85
C LYS A 28 -0.74 5.65 12.15
N PHE A 29 0.49 6.13 12.07
CA PHE A 29 1.38 6.33 13.22
C PHE A 29 1.22 7.72 13.90
N GLY A 30 0.02 8.31 13.86
CA GLY A 30 -0.24 9.61 14.49
C GLY A 30 0.15 10.85 13.65
N GLN A 31 0.62 10.68 12.42
CA GLN A 31 1.05 11.77 11.52
C GLN A 31 -0.11 12.55 10.86
N GLY A 32 -1.30 12.55 11.45
CA GLY A 32 -2.46 13.32 10.95
C GLY A 32 -3.21 12.72 9.75
N GLY A 33 -2.71 11.64 9.14
CA GLY A 33 -3.39 10.99 8.00
C GLY A 33 -4.74 10.34 8.35
N TYR A 34 -4.95 10.02 9.63
CA TYR A 34 -6.16 9.42 10.20
C TYR A 34 -6.41 9.96 11.61
N LYS A 35 -7.64 10.42 11.89
CA LYS A 35 -8.05 10.90 13.22
C LYS A 35 -8.12 9.76 14.25
N SER A 36 -8.70 8.63 13.86
CA SER A 36 -8.76 7.39 14.65
C SER A 36 -8.78 6.20 13.69
N ALA A 37 -8.06 5.12 14.02
CA ALA A 37 -8.02 3.91 13.20
C ALA A 37 -7.65 2.68 14.03
N GLY A 38 -8.23 1.51 13.72
CA GLY A 38 -7.89 0.25 14.41
C GLY A 38 -6.54 -0.36 13.99
N GLY A 39 -6.10 -0.16 12.75
CA GLY A 39 -4.81 -0.65 12.27
C GLY A 39 -3.68 0.34 12.57
N LEU A 40 -2.70 -0.05 13.40
CA LEU A 40 -1.65 0.85 13.88
C LEU A 40 -0.22 0.37 13.60
N HIS A 41 -0.03 -0.87 13.17
CA HIS A 41 1.31 -1.44 13.02
C HIS A 41 1.94 -1.24 11.63
N GLY A 42 1.13 -0.94 10.60
CA GLY A 42 1.66 -0.79 9.22
C GLY A 42 2.16 -2.10 8.58
N VAL A 43 1.59 -3.25 8.97
CA VAL A 43 2.00 -4.57 8.43
C VAL A 43 0.89 -5.32 7.71
N GLY A 44 -0.37 -4.94 7.88
CA GLY A 44 -1.50 -5.77 7.42
C GLY A 44 -1.49 -6.04 5.92
N ALA A 45 -1.34 -4.99 5.09
CA ALA A 45 -1.36 -5.13 3.64
C ALA A 45 -0.15 -5.89 3.10
N SER A 46 1.04 -5.62 3.63
CA SER A 46 2.28 -6.31 3.23
C SER A 46 2.31 -7.77 3.66
N VAL A 47 1.74 -8.13 4.82
CA VAL A 47 1.57 -9.53 5.24
C VAL A 47 0.57 -10.26 4.34
N VAL A 48 -0.55 -9.64 3.98
CA VAL A 48 -1.51 -10.23 3.02
C VAL A 48 -0.82 -10.48 1.68
N ASN A 49 -0.07 -9.50 1.17
CA ASN A 49 0.65 -9.64 -0.09
C ASN A 49 1.71 -10.76 -0.03
N ALA A 50 2.50 -10.80 1.03
CA ALA A 50 3.55 -11.81 1.23
C ALA A 50 3.00 -13.24 1.30
N LEU A 51 1.80 -13.42 1.85
CA LEU A 51 1.17 -14.73 2.02
C LEU A 51 0.23 -15.12 0.87
N SER A 52 0.13 -14.29 -0.18
CA SER A 52 -0.72 -14.55 -1.34
C SER A 52 0.09 -15.06 -2.54
N SER A 53 -0.49 -15.97 -3.32
CA SER A 53 0.11 -16.40 -4.59
C SER A 53 0.10 -15.28 -5.64
N TRP A 54 -0.90 -14.41 -5.59
CA TRP A 54 -1.00 -13.16 -6.34
C TRP A 54 -1.86 -12.14 -5.60
N LEU A 55 -1.67 -10.86 -5.89
CA LEU A 55 -2.48 -9.75 -5.39
C LEU A 55 -2.55 -8.67 -6.46
N GLU A 56 -3.73 -8.13 -6.70
CA GLU A 56 -3.93 -6.97 -7.56
C GLU A 56 -4.47 -5.80 -6.75
N VAL A 57 -3.95 -4.61 -7.02
CA VAL A 57 -4.45 -3.37 -6.44
C VAL A 57 -4.80 -2.39 -7.55
N THR A 58 -6.07 -1.99 -7.56
CA THR A 58 -6.57 -0.88 -8.37
C THR A 58 -6.85 0.31 -7.45
N VAL A 59 -6.24 1.45 -7.75
CA VAL A 59 -6.44 2.71 -7.02
C VAL A 59 -7.10 3.72 -7.96
N TRP A 60 -8.31 4.13 -7.61
CA TRP A 60 -8.96 5.29 -8.21
C TRP A 60 -8.61 6.56 -7.45
N ARG A 61 -7.94 7.50 -8.12
CA ARG A 61 -7.55 8.78 -7.53
C ARG A 61 -7.41 9.86 -8.61
N ASP A 62 -7.86 11.06 -8.31
CA ASP A 62 -7.75 12.23 -9.20
C ASP A 62 -8.33 11.97 -10.61
N ASN A 63 -9.42 11.19 -10.70
CA ASN A 63 -10.08 10.72 -11.93
C ASN A 63 -9.26 9.75 -12.80
N TYR A 64 -8.16 9.20 -12.29
CA TYR A 64 -7.38 8.17 -12.95
C TYR A 64 -7.48 6.83 -12.23
N GLU A 65 -7.39 5.76 -13.00
CA GLU A 65 -7.22 4.40 -12.52
C GLU A 65 -5.75 4.02 -12.57
N TYR A 66 -5.20 3.59 -11.44
CA TYR A 66 -3.83 3.07 -11.33
C TYR A 66 -3.88 1.61 -10.93
N PHE A 67 -3.13 0.77 -11.62
CA PHE A 67 -3.10 -0.67 -11.40
C PHE A 67 -1.67 -1.14 -11.05
N MET A 68 -1.56 -2.07 -10.11
CA MET A 68 -0.32 -2.79 -9.81
C MET A 68 -0.65 -4.23 -9.43
N ARG A 69 0.12 -5.18 -9.97
CA ARG A 69 -0.01 -6.60 -9.68
C ARG A 69 1.25 -7.10 -8.96
N PHE A 70 1.04 -8.03 -8.04
CA PHE A 70 2.08 -8.78 -7.36
C PHE A 70 1.83 -10.28 -7.52
N GLU A 71 2.90 -11.04 -7.60
CA GLU A 71 2.86 -12.50 -7.67
C GLU A 71 3.91 -13.12 -6.74
N LYS A 72 3.79 -14.42 -6.49
CA LYS A 72 4.79 -15.24 -5.78
C LYS A 72 5.17 -14.66 -4.40
N GLY A 73 4.19 -14.23 -3.61
CA GLY A 73 4.45 -13.68 -2.28
C GLY A 73 4.94 -12.24 -2.29
N GLY A 74 4.43 -11.41 -3.22
CA GLY A 74 4.61 -9.97 -3.18
C GLY A 74 5.64 -9.38 -4.14
N HIS A 75 6.08 -10.13 -5.16
CA HIS A 75 6.93 -9.60 -6.21
C HIS A 75 6.10 -8.85 -7.26
N PRO A 76 6.37 -7.55 -7.51
CA PRO A 76 5.64 -6.79 -8.51
C PRO A 76 5.89 -7.32 -9.93
N VAL A 77 4.85 -7.31 -10.78
CA VAL A 77 4.88 -7.76 -12.19
C VAL A 77 4.28 -6.73 -13.14
#